data_AF-X1RJZ1-F1
#
_entry.id   AF-X1RJZ1-F1
#
_cell.length_a   1.000
_cell.length_b   1.000
_cell.length_c   1.000
_cell.angle_alpha   90.00
_cell.angle_beta   90.00
_cell.angle_gamma   90.00
#
_symmetry.space_group_name_H-M   'P 1'
#
loop_
_entity.id
_entity.type
_entity.pdbx_description
1 polymer ?
#
loop_
_entity_poly.entity_id
_entity_poly.type
_entity_poly.pdbx_seq_one_letter_code
_entity_poly.pdbx_strand_id
1 'polypeptide(L)' 'MDKLVNLPNKRYKSGIRNRAILAVLCYGGLRVGELLNLKLSDIKKKDNAIKVDNAKGNTSRLVYVPEYVFFLFVHDAL' A
#
# COMPACT_ATOMS: atom_id res chain seq x y z
N MET A 1 2.36 -15.62 -1.71
CA MET A 1 2.37 -14.23 -1.22
C MET A 1 1.69 -14.09 0.14
N ASP A 2 0.55 -14.75 0.37
CA ASP A 2 -0.28 -14.53 1.57
C ASP A 2 0.41 -14.89 2.90
N LYS A 3 1.28 -15.90 2.89
CA LYS A 3 2.08 -16.27 4.07
C LYS A 3 2.96 -15.11 4.53
N LEU A 4 3.65 -14.42 3.60
CA LEU A 4 4.58 -13.33 3.91
C LEU A 4 3.84 -12.10 4.45
N VAL A 5 2.76 -11.69 3.78
CA VAL A 5 1.97 -10.51 4.15
C VAL A 5 1.33 -10.66 5.54
N ASN A 6 1.05 -11.89 5.98
CA ASN A 6 0.44 -12.16 7.28
C ASN A 6 1.45 -12.49 8.40
N LEU A 7 2.76 -12.48 8.16
CA LEU A 7 3.77 -12.66 9.21
C LEU A 7 3.79 -11.54 10.28
N PRO A 8 3.58 -10.25 9.95
CA PRO A 8 3.65 -9.20 10.96
C PRO A 8 2.59 -9.35 12.05
N ASN A 9 3.02 -9.19 13.31
CA ASN A 9 2.14 -9.36 14.47
C ASN A 9 1.16 -8.19 14.64
N LYS A 10 -0.13 -8.45 14.42
CA LYS A 10 -1.22 -7.46 14.46
C LYS A 10 -1.49 -6.87 15.86
N ARG A 11 -0.93 -7.46 16.93
CA ARG A 11 -1.06 -6.92 18.31
C ARG A 11 -0.37 -5.55 18.46
N TYR A 12 0.62 -5.27 17.62
CA TYR A 12 1.40 -4.03 17.68
C TYR A 12 1.09 -3.14 16.47
N LYS A 13 1.01 -1.81 16.70
CA LYS A 13 0.83 -0.82 15.62
C LYS A 13 1.87 -0.97 14.51
N SER A 14 3.12 -1.28 14.88
CA SER A 14 4.20 -1.55 13.92
C SER A 14 3.95 -2.78 13.06
N GLY A 15 3.36 -3.84 13.61
CA GLY A 15 3.04 -5.04 12.85
C GLY A 15 1.89 -4.79 11.88
N ILE A 16 0.89 -4.02 12.29
CA ILE A 16 -0.19 -3.60 11.39
C ILE A 16 0.35 -2.77 10.22
N ARG A 17 1.18 -1.75 10.51
CA ARG A 17 1.88 -0.96 9.49
C ARG A 17 2.72 -1.84 8.56
N ASN A 18 3.52 -2.74 9.11
CA ASN A 18 4.41 -3.62 8.33
C ASN A 18 3.60 -4.55 7.39
N ARG A 19 2.43 -5.03 7.85
CA ARG A 19 1.52 -5.81 7.01
C ARG A 19 0.97 -4.98 5.86
N ALA A 20 0.54 -3.75 6.13
CA ALA A 20 0.08 -2.83 5.09
C ALA A 20 1.17 -2.54 4.04
N ILE A 21 2.41 -2.29 4.49
CA ILE A 21 3.58 -2.12 3.61
C ILE A 21 3.80 -3.34 2.72
N LEU A 22 3.83 -4.54 3.31
CA LEU A 22 4.02 -5.77 2.55
C LEU A 22 2.89 -6.01 1.56
N ALA A 23 1.64 -5.74 1.94
CA ALA A 23 0.48 -5.92 1.08
C ALA A 23 0.57 -5.02 -0.18
N VAL A 24 0.95 -3.75 -0.01
CA VAL A 24 1.11 -2.82 -1.15
C VAL A 24 2.30 -3.19 -2.03
N LEU A 25 3.42 -3.65 -1.46
CA LEU A 25 4.57 -4.13 -2.25
C LEU A 25 4.23 -5.41 -3.03
N CYS A 26 3.55 -6.36 -2.39
CA CYS A 26 3.27 -7.68 -2.95
C CYS A 26 2.12 -7.69 -3.97
N TYR A 27 1.04 -6.93 -3.70
CA TYR A 27 -0.17 -6.93 -4.53
C TYR A 27 -0.31 -5.65 -5.38
N GLY A 28 0.25 -4.52 -4.95
CA GLY A 28 0.19 -3.26 -5.70
C GLY A 28 1.38 -3.06 -6.66
N GLY A 29 2.45 -3.84 -6.53
CA GLY A 29 3.63 -3.71 -7.40
C GLY A 29 4.34 -2.36 -7.27
N LEU A 30 4.21 -1.69 -6.12
CA LEU A 30 4.97 -0.48 -5.83
C LEU A 30 6.44 -0.84 -5.59
N ARG A 31 7.34 0.03 -6.03
CA ARG A 31 8.74 -0.02 -5.61
C ARG A 31 8.87 0.53 -4.18
N VAL A 32 9.88 0.07 -3.46
CA VAL A 32 10.16 0.54 -2.08
C VAL A 32 10.27 2.07 -2.03
N GLY A 33 10.97 2.69 -2.98
CA GLY A 33 11.10 4.14 -3.05
C GLY A 33 9.77 4.87 -3.33
N GLU A 34 8.87 4.28 -4.11
CA GLU A 34 7.53 4.85 -4.36
C GLU A 34 6.69 4.79 -3.08
N LEU A 35 6.73 3.66 -2.37
CA LEU A 35 6.01 3.45 -1.11
C LEU A 35 6.47 4.41 0.00
N LEU A 36 7.79 4.61 0.14
CA LEU A 36 8.35 5.52 1.15
C LEU A 36 7.97 6.99 0.92
N ASN A 37 7.60 7.37 -0.30
CA ASN A 37 7.22 8.73 -0.66
C ASN A 37 5.70 8.95 -0.72
N LEU A 38 4.88 7.94 -0.39
CA LEU A 38 3.43 8.07 -0.39
C LEU A 38 2.94 9.10 0.62
N LYS A 39 2.00 9.94 0.19
CA LYS A 39 1.25 10.87 1.02
C LYS A 39 -0.18 10.37 1.23
N LEU A 40 -0.82 10.82 2.30
CA LEU A 40 -2.25 10.52 2.54
C LEU A 40 -3.15 10.98 1.38
N SER A 41 -2.77 12.06 0.69
CA SER A 41 -3.47 12.58 -0.49
C SER A 41 -3.44 11.64 -1.69
N ASP A 42 -2.50 10.69 -1.71
CA ASP A 42 -2.30 9.75 -2.82
C ASP A 42 -3.25 8.56 -2.73
N ILE A 43 -3.87 8.35 -1.57
CA ILE A 43 -4.83 7.27 -1.31
C ILE A 43 -6.20 7.67 -1.85
N LYS A 44 -6.63 7.05 -2.95
CA LYS A 44 -7.92 7.30 -3.60
C LYS A 44 -8.94 6.26 -3.14
N LYS A 45 -9.54 6.51 -1.97
CA LYS A 45 -10.49 5.57 -1.33
C LYS A 45 -11.70 5.21 -2.18
N LYS A 46 -12.21 6.14 -2.99
CA LYS A 46 -13.37 5.89 -3.87
C LYS A 46 -13.04 4.93 -5.01
N ASP A 47 -11.78 4.92 -5.44
CA ASP A 47 -11.32 4.19 -6.62
C ASP A 47 -10.53 2.92 -6.26
N ASN A 48 -10.38 2.61 -4.95
CA ASN A 48 -9.50 1.57 -4.43
C ASN A 48 -8.09 1.63 -5.07
N ALA A 49 -7.57 2.85 -5.21
CA ALA A 49 -6.34 3.11 -5.94
C ALA A 49 -5.35 3.92 -5.12
N ILE A 50 -4.07 3.73 -5.42
CA ILE A 50 -2.96 4.52 -4.90
C ILE A 50 -2.35 5.28 -6.07
N LYS A 51 -2.33 6.61 -5.98
CA LYS A 51 -1.61 7.46 -6.93
C LYS A 51 -0.12 7.34 -6.65
N VAL A 52 0.66 7.00 -7.66
CA VAL A 52 2.12 6.95 -7.56
C VAL A 52 2.69 8.01 -8.48
N ASP A 53 3.29 9.03 -7.88
CA ASP A 53 4.03 10.07 -8.57
C ASP A 53 5.49 9.64 -8.80
N ASN A 54 6.16 10.24 -9.78
CA ASN A 54 7.56 9.93 -10.16
C ASN A 54 7.81 8.53 -10.74
N ALA A 55 6.91 8.01 -11.59
CA ALA A 55 7.35 7.03 -12.58
C ALA A 55 8.32 7.72 -13.56
N LYS A 56 9.38 7.02 -13.98
CA LYS A 56 10.38 7.51 -14.94
C LYS A 56 9.71 8.31 -16.07
N GLY A 57 10.08 9.58 -16.25
CA GLY A 57 9.45 10.48 -17.24
C GLY A 57 8.46 11.50 -16.66
N ASN A 58 8.39 11.64 -15.34
CA ASN A 58 7.54 12.64 -14.66
C ASN A 58 6.02 12.40 -14.86
N THR A 59 5.64 11.16 -15.16
CA THR A 59 4.24 10.76 -15.31
C THR A 59 3.73 10.11 -14.03
N SER A 60 2.51 10.44 -13.65
CA SER A 60 1.80 9.77 -12.54
C SER A 60 0.99 8.58 -13.05
N ARG A 61 0.79 7.57 -12.20
CA ARG A 61 -0.11 6.44 -12.50
C ARG A 61 -1.01 6.13 -11.32
N LEU A 62 -2.17 5.54 -11.59
CA LEU A 62 -3.01 4.92 -10.58
C LEU A 62 -2.67 3.44 -10.50
N VAL A 63 -2.34 2.98 -9.30
CA VAL A 63 -2.20 1.57 -8.98
C VAL A 63 -3.50 1.13 -8.32
N TYR A 64 -4.27 0.32 -9.02
CA TYR A 64 -5.46 -0.31 -8.46
C TYR A 64 -5.04 -1.51 -7.63
N VAL A 65 -5.54 -1.59 -6.41
CA VAL A 65 -5.32 -2.73 -5.51
C VAL A 65 -6.67 -3.37 -5.21
N PRO A 66 -6.71 -4.71 -5.05
CA PRO A 66 -7.94 -5.39 -4.66
C PRO A 66 -8.52 -4.78 -3.37
N GLU A 67 -9.84 -4.70 -3.28
CA GLU A 67 -10.53 -4.08 -2.14
C GLU A 67 -10.07 -4.67 -0.79
N TYR A 68 -9.89 -6.00 -0.72
CA TYR A 68 -9.42 -6.65 0.51
C TYR A 68 -8.01 -6.20 0.91
N VAL A 69 -7.12 -5.89 -0.05
CA VAL A 69 -5.76 -5.37 0.20
C VAL A 69 -5.85 -3.91 0.65
N PHE A 70 -6.70 -3.14 -0.04
CA PHE A 70 -6.91 -1.73 0.27
C PHE A 70 -7.49 -1.54 1.68
N PHE A 71 -8.38 -2.44 2.11
CA PHE A 71 -8.89 -2.49 3.48
C PHE A 71 -7.76 -2.66 4.51
N LEU A 72 -6.79 -3.55 4.26
CA LEU A 72 -5.64 -3.72 5.18
C LEU A 72 -4.79 -2.45 5.28
N PHE A 73 -4.72 -1.69 4.20
CA PHE A 73 -3.92 -0.49 4.12
C PHE A 73 -4.61 0.72 4.75
N VAL A 74 -5.92 0.86 4.56
CA VAL A 74 -6.70 2.04 4.97
C VAL A 74 -7.35 1.90 6.35
N HIS A 75 -7.73 0.69 6.75
CA HIS A 75 -8.48 0.47 7.98
C HIS A 75 -7.60 -0.05 9.12
N ASP A 76 -6.64 -0.92 8.82
CA ASP A 76 -5.75 -1.44 9.86
C ASP A 76 -4.62 -0.42 10.16
N ALA A 77 -4.06 0.26 9.15
CA ALA A 77 -2.79 1.01 9.30
C ALA A 77 -2.88 2.54 9.43
N LEU A 78 -4.04 3.16 9.14
CA LEU A 78 -4.30 4.61 9.33
C LEU A 78 -5.26 4.83 10.50
#